data_AF-A0A1E5GXC8-F1
#
_entry.id   AF-A0A1E5GXC8-F1
#
_cell.length_a   1.000
_cell.length_b   1.000
_cell.length_c   1.000
_cell.angle_alpha   90.00
_cell.angle_beta   90.00
_cell.angle_gamma   90.00
#
_symmetry.space_group_name_H-M   'P 1'
#
loop_
_entity.id
_entity.type
_entity.pdbx_description
1 polymer ?
#
loop_
_entity_poly.entity_id
_entity_poly.type
_entity_poly.pdbx_seq_one_letter_code
_entity_poly.pdbx_strand_id
1 'polypeptide(L)'
;MKKNEYLALVAMEECAEIQQALSKAIRFGFDDHHPDRPEETNEEQMLIEFYQLIAMIEELHKQGIIGGFTPNKIDKVKQDKIEKVYKYMEYSKKNKLLD
;
A
#
# COMPACT_ATOMS: atom_id res chain seq x y z
N MET A 1 -25.26 -9.20 -2.44
CA MET A 1 -24.11 -8.40 -2.90
C MET A 1 -23.92 -8.62 -4.39
N LYS A 2 -23.81 -7.55 -5.17
CA LYS A 2 -23.50 -7.61 -6.60
C LYS A 2 -22.00 -7.89 -6.79
N LYS A 3 -21.60 -8.38 -7.98
CA LYS A 3 -20.20 -8.71 -8.28
C LYS A 3 -19.25 -7.52 -8.04
N ASN A 4 -19.66 -6.31 -8.44
CA ASN A 4 -18.84 -5.11 -8.25
C ASN A 4 -18.66 -4.74 -6.77
N GLU A 5 -19.71 -4.88 -5.96
CA GLU A 5 -19.66 -4.67 -4.51
C GLU A 5 -18.73 -5.69 -3.84
N TYR A 6 -18.77 -6.95 -4.28
CA TYR A 6 -17.90 -8.01 -3.76
C TYR A 6 -16.42 -7.76 -4.09
N LEU A 7 -16.10 -7.39 -5.34
CA LEU A 7 -14.72 -7.07 -5.71
C LEU A 7 -14.20 -5.84 -4.97
N ALA A 8 -15.04 -4.84 -4.75
CA ALA A 8 -14.69 -3.67 -3.95
C ALA A 8 -14.48 -4.03 -2.47
N LEU A 9 -15.29 -4.95 -1.93
CA LEU A 9 -15.12 -5.48 -0.57
C LEU A 9 -13.76 -6.16 -0.42
N VAL A 10 -13.40 -7.07 -1.33
CA VAL A 10 -12.09 -7.75 -1.28
C VAL A 10 -10.96 -6.74 -1.41
N ALA A 11 -11.05 -5.75 -2.31
CA ALA A 11 -10.05 -4.68 -2.39
C ALA A 11 -9.91 -3.88 -1.06
N MET A 12 -10.99 -3.74 -0.28
CA MET A 12 -10.93 -3.12 1.06
C MET A 12 -10.23 -4.02 2.08
N GLU A 13 -10.38 -5.34 1.99
CA GLU A 13 -9.68 -6.31 2.85
C GLU A 13 -8.16 -6.18 2.63
N GLU A 14 -7.72 -6.18 1.37
CA GLU A 14 -6.31 -6.01 1.00
C GLU A 14 -5.73 -4.66 1.49
N CYS A 15 -6.55 -3.60 1.55
CA CYS A 15 -6.14 -2.32 2.14
C CYS A 15 -5.86 -2.44 3.66
N ALA A 16 -6.63 -3.25 4.37
CA ALA A 16 -6.41 -3.49 5.79
C ALA A 16 -5.19 -4.40 6.03
N GLU A 17 -4.95 -5.36 5.14
CA GLU A 17 -3.82 -6.29 5.22
C GLU A 17 -2.49 -5.58 4.97
N ILE A 18 -2.37 -4.73 3.93
CA ILE A 18 -1.14 -3.93 3.73
C ILE A 18 -0.89 -2.96 4.89
N GLN A 19 -1.95 -2.38 5.47
CA GLN A 19 -1.83 -1.55 6.66
C GLN A 19 -1.27 -2.37 7.84
N GLN A 20 -1.78 -3.58 8.04
CA GLN A 20 -1.30 -4.48 9.10
C GLN A 20 0.15 -4.89 8.86
N ALA A 21 0.53 -5.25 7.64
CA ALA A 21 1.89 -5.65 7.28
C ALA A 21 2.90 -4.52 7.51
N LEU A 22 2.60 -3.30 7.05
CA LEU A 22 3.41 -2.10 7.34
C LEU A 22 3.55 -1.88 8.86
N SER A 23 2.46 -2.04 9.62
CA SER A 23 2.51 -1.89 11.08
C SER A 23 3.40 -2.94 11.74
N LYS A 24 3.45 -4.17 11.22
CA LYS A 24 4.34 -5.23 11.73
C LYS A 24 5.80 -4.93 11.39
N ALA A 25 6.09 -4.57 10.13
CA ALA A 25 7.44 -4.23 9.69
C ALA A 25 8.03 -3.06 10.50
N ILE A 26 7.25 -2.03 10.80
CA ILE A 26 7.70 -0.91 11.65
C ILE A 26 7.89 -1.35 13.11
N ARG A 27 7.05 -2.25 13.62
CA ARG A 27 7.09 -2.67 15.03
C ARG A 27 8.23 -3.66 15.33
N PHE A 28 8.47 -4.59 14.42
CA PHE A 28 9.34 -5.74 14.65
C PHE A 28 10.62 -5.71 13.80
N GLY A 29 10.64 -4.90 12.74
CA GLY A 29 11.73 -4.84 11.77
C GLY A 29 11.31 -5.50 10.45
N PHE A 30 11.84 -4.98 9.35
CA PHE A 30 11.53 -5.48 8.01
C PHE A 30 12.10 -6.88 7.77
N ASP A 31 13.29 -7.18 8.31
CA ASP A 31 13.96 -8.47 8.19
C ASP A 31 13.49 -9.53 9.21
N ASP A 32 12.62 -9.14 10.16
CA ASP A 32 12.06 -10.07 11.15
C ASP A 32 10.95 -10.91 10.51
N HIS A 33 10.60 -12.04 11.13
CA HIS A 33 9.61 -13.00 10.62
C HIS A 33 8.63 -13.43 11.71
N HIS A 34 7.45 -13.91 11.29
CA HIS A 34 6.51 -14.48 12.26
C HIS A 34 7.09 -15.77 12.87
N PRO A 35 6.90 -16.05 14.17
CA PRO A 35 7.42 -17.28 14.79
C PRO A 35 6.96 -18.56 14.10
N ASP A 36 5.70 -18.56 13.62
CA ASP A 36 5.09 -19.70 12.93
C ASP A 36 5.31 -19.69 11.39
N ARG A 37 5.94 -18.64 10.84
CA ARG A 37 6.27 -18.51 9.40
C ARG A 37 7.69 -17.95 9.24
N PRO A 38 8.73 -18.71 9.62
CA PRO A 38 10.12 -18.24 9.58
C PRO A 38 10.67 -18.02 8.17
N GLU A 39 10.00 -18.55 7.15
CA GLU A 39 10.37 -18.45 5.74
C GLU A 39 9.95 -17.14 5.06
N GLU A 40 9.13 -16.32 5.72
CA GLU A 40 8.62 -15.05 5.18
C GLU A 40 8.99 -13.90 6.13
N THR A 41 9.78 -12.96 5.61
CA THR A 41 10.09 -11.71 6.29
C THR A 41 8.88 -10.76 6.31
N ASN A 42 8.87 -9.80 7.24
CA ASN A 42 7.85 -8.76 7.28
C ASN A 42 7.87 -7.89 6.01
N GLU A 43 9.04 -7.71 5.37
CA GLU A 43 9.13 -7.06 4.05
C GLU A 43 8.43 -7.89 2.97
N GLU A 44 8.70 -9.20 2.90
CA GLU A 44 8.04 -10.08 1.93
C GLU A 44 6.53 -10.09 2.15
N GLN A 45 6.06 -10.17 3.41
CA GLN A 45 4.64 -10.07 3.70
C GLN A 45 4.07 -8.73 3.20
N MET A 46 4.72 -7.60 3.50
CA MET A 46 4.30 -6.29 3.01
C MET A 46 4.21 -6.25 1.48
N LEU A 47 5.17 -6.84 0.76
CA LEU A 47 5.15 -6.90 -0.69
C LEU A 47 3.99 -7.76 -1.22
N ILE A 48 3.72 -8.90 -0.59
CA ILE A 48 2.61 -9.79 -0.94
C ILE A 48 1.27 -9.04 -0.87
N GLU A 49 0.96 -8.42 0.28
CA GLU A 49 -0.31 -7.69 0.46
C GLU A 49 -0.40 -6.48 -0.50
N PHE A 50 0.74 -5.82 -0.79
CA PHE A 50 0.79 -4.71 -1.75
C PHE A 50 0.43 -5.18 -3.17
N TYR A 51 0.96 -6.31 -3.63
CA TYR A 51 0.66 -6.83 -4.96
C TYR A 51 -0.75 -7.41 -5.06
N GLN A 52 -1.30 -7.98 -3.99
CA GLN A 52 -2.72 -8.40 -3.96
C GLN A 52 -3.66 -7.20 -4.05
N LEU A 53 -3.37 -6.11 -3.33
CA LEU A 53 -4.11 -4.86 -3.50
C LEU A 53 -4.05 -4.33 -4.95
N ILE A 54 -2.87 -4.33 -5.58
CA ILE A 54 -2.73 -3.95 -7.00
C ILE A 54 -3.63 -4.82 -7.87
N ALA A 55 -3.56 -6.15 -7.71
CA ALA A 55 -4.35 -7.09 -8.50
C ALA A 55 -5.86 -6.80 -8.38
N MET A 56 -6.33 -6.46 -7.19
CA MET A 56 -7.74 -6.12 -6.96
C MET A 56 -8.15 -4.79 -7.60
N ILE A 57 -7.30 -3.76 -7.55
CA ILE A 57 -7.57 -2.49 -8.23
C ILE A 57 -7.56 -2.67 -9.77
N GLU A 58 -6.63 -3.47 -10.30
CA GLU A 58 -6.57 -3.81 -11.72
C GLU A 58 -7.80 -4.60 -12.18
N GLU A 59 -8.27 -5.54 -11.37
CA GLU A 59 -9.48 -6.31 -11.69
C GLU A 59 -10.73 -5.42 -11.68
N LEU A 60 -10.86 -4.49 -10.72
CA LEU A 60 -11.93 -3.49 -10.73
C LEU A 60 -11.91 -2.63 -12.00
N HIS A 61 -10.72 -2.24 -12.47
CA HIS A 61 -10.57 -1.49 -13.71
C HIS A 61 -10.94 -2.33 -14.94
N LYS A 62 -10.43 -3.56 -15.03
CA LYS A 62 -10.69 -4.52 -16.12
C LYS A 62 -12.18 -4.88 -16.24
N GLN A 63 -12.88 -4.97 -15.12
CA GLN A 63 -14.33 -5.22 -15.08
C GLN A 63 -15.17 -3.96 -15.41
N GLY A 64 -14.54 -2.81 -15.67
CA GLY A 64 -15.22 -1.55 -15.96
C GLY A 64 -15.93 -0.95 -14.75
N ILE A 65 -15.59 -1.37 -13.53
CA ILE A 65 -16.18 -0.86 -12.29
C ILE A 65 -15.58 0.51 -11.95
N ILE A 66 -14.29 0.69 -12.23
CA ILE A 66 -13.58 1.97 -12.11
C ILE A 66 -12.85 2.32 -13.40
N GLY A 67 -12.68 3.63 -13.65
CA GLY A 67 -11.83 4.13 -14.72
C GLY A 67 -10.33 3.98 -14.39
N GLY A 68 -9.50 4.26 -15.39
CA GLY A 68 -8.04 4.32 -15.26
C GLY A 68 -7.53 5.72 -15.56
N PHE A 69 -6.30 6.01 -15.14
CA PHE A 69 -5.59 7.22 -15.54
C PHE A 69 -4.64 6.94 -16.71
N THR A 70 -4.33 7.98 -17.48
CA THR A 70 -3.26 7.91 -18.47
C THR A 70 -1.90 7.75 -17.79
N PRO A 71 -0.88 7.17 -18.45
CA PRO A 71 0.45 7.02 -17.88
C PRO A 71 1.01 8.33 -17.31
N ASN A 72 0.94 9.44 -18.07
CA ASN A 72 1.38 10.75 -17.61
C ASN A 72 0.66 11.22 -16.34
N LYS A 73 -0.63 10.90 -16.19
CA LYS A 73 -1.39 11.26 -15.00
C LYS A 73 -1.02 10.38 -13.81
N ILE A 74 -0.73 9.09 -14.03
CA ILE A 74 -0.22 8.18 -12.99
C ILE A 74 1.12 8.68 -12.46
N ASP A 75 2.06 9.00 -13.35
CA ASP A 75 3.40 9.48 -12.98
C ASP A 75 3.32 10.78 -12.20
N LYS A 76 2.49 11.73 -12.67
CA LYS A 76 2.26 12.98 -11.96
C LYS A 76 1.70 12.76 -10.56
N VAL A 77 0.70 11.89 -10.39
CA VAL A 77 0.12 11.60 -9.06
C VAL A 77 1.16 11.00 -8.12
N LYS A 78 2.01 10.09 -8.60
CA LYS A 78 3.09 9.48 -7.82
C LYS A 78 4.13 10.53 -7.41
N GLN A 79 4.59 11.34 -8.36
CA GLN A 79 5.57 12.39 -8.13
C GLN A 79 5.05 13.43 -7.12
N ASP A 80 3.84 13.95 -7.33
CA ASP A 80 3.22 14.95 -6.45
C ASP A 80 3.11 14.42 -4.99
N LYS A 81 2.79 13.12 -4.82
CA LYS A 81 2.73 12.49 -3.49
C LYS A 81 4.09 12.42 -2.82
N ILE A 82 5.13 12.02 -3.56
CA ILE A 82 6.50 11.90 -3.03
C ILE A 82 7.05 13.29 -2.67
N GLU A 83 6.94 14.27 -3.56
CA GLU A 83 7.36 15.65 -3.29
C GLU A 83 6.69 16.21 -2.03
N LYS A 84 5.39 15.95 -1.86
CA LYS A 84 4.64 16.35 -0.68
C LYS A 84 5.16 15.67 0.59
N VAL A 85 5.48 14.38 0.55
CA VAL A 85 6.05 13.65 1.71
C VAL A 85 7.38 14.27 2.13
N TYR A 86 8.33 14.45 1.20
CA TYR A 86 9.63 15.05 1.51
C TYR A 86 9.51 16.48 2.03
N LYS A 87 8.60 17.29 1.46
CA LYS A 87 8.32 18.64 1.97
C LYS A 87 7.92 18.63 3.45
N TYR A 88 7.02 17.73 3.87
CA TYR A 88 6.58 17.65 5.27
C TYR A 88 7.57 16.93 6.19
N MET A 89 8.40 16.04 5.64
CA MET A 89 9.52 15.45 6.37
C MET A 89 10.54 16.53 6.76
N GLU A 90 10.95 17.38 5.82
CA GLU A 90 11.86 18.51 6.10
C GLU A 90 11.25 19.53 7.05
N TYR A 91 9.95 19.81 6.93
CA TYR A 91 9.22 20.60 7.92
C TYR A 91 9.29 19.97 9.31
N SER A 92 9.09 18.65 9.43
CA SER A 92 9.11 17.95 10.72
C SER A 92 10.51 17.98 11.36
N LYS A 93 11.57 17.77 10.56
CA LYS A 93 12.96 17.91 11.00
C LYS A 93 13.28 19.31 11.50
N LYS A 94 12.88 20.36 10.76
CA LYS A 94 13.07 21.76 11.19
C LYS A 94 12.41 22.06 12.54
N ASN A 95 11.28 21.40 12.82
CA ASN A 95 10.55 21.55 14.09
C ASN A 95 10.97 20.52 15.15
N LYS A 96 12.03 19.74 14.93
CA LYS A 96 12.51 18.70 15.85
C LYS A 96 11.45 17.65 16.22
N LEU A 97 10.54 17.36 15.30
CA LEU A 97 9.51 16.32 15.42
C LEU A 97 9.93 14.98 14.80
N LEU A 98 11.01 15.01 14.01
CA LEU A 98 11.60 13.87 13.34
C LEU A 98 13.12 14.10 13.36
N ASP A 99 13.87 13.05 13.66
CA ASP A 99 15.33 13.05 13.69
C ASP A 99 15.96 13.12 12.28
#